data_AF-A0A8H4W4X4-F1
#
_entry.id   AF-A0A8H4W4X4-F1
#
_cell.length_a   1.000
_cell.length_b   1.000
_cell.length_c   1.000
_cell.angle_alpha   90.00
_cell.angle_beta   90.00
_cell.angle_gamma   90.00
#
_symmetry.space_group_name_H-M   'P 1'
#
loop_
_entity.id
_entity.type
_entity.pdbx_description
1 polymer ?
#
loop_
_entity_poly.entity_id
_entity_poly.type
_entity_poly.pdbx_seq_one_letter_code
_entity_poly.pdbx_strand_id
1 'polypeptide(L)'
;MKREKEVIKYLTEDGYSGQRAKEEYPDDDVRTAINKYIKNRKLENYFYFDGDNNRHVYGRDIDYYFHKGYSGRKWEQKSISNGRLFMLRNPTLKNIDRPRWYEDRMVVAHQSEKRWRLPKSHNRHFSKFPQEIQDLIFEFALTTPKPNAICTSMVRCNWKRTFSEPSFDILVDGQPAPNVVGYKVVSKRADKDGPYDVTYKILRALMDASCLRVCKKINEVGSKMLYGKNTFHFNMTKVSVESCPPSLVDDEIVDPDPEQPSYRAAKAQILPQAIADVRNQVYPRELHGWVYYDQFLRFLHAIGPKNAALLKSLQFSGTVKFHECWMYEDCWRRCVQDLASSLGLYIPFIVQLCPAVEKIEIWASKDVKYWNNPQPRKEGKPHDECEALRPILEEEIRQIESLAELKVLWDDGNQILEAQDTVEWIRERAVTRKRGEVRKELAEAAEAAKKRQQKQVEEAAKAVEAGQTRCAFCGEGHLWVYCYNLCSLCGDYGHFQRSCKKQQ
;
A
#
# COMPACT_ATOMS: atom_id res chain seq x y z
N MET A 1 -35.47 -17.80 -37.55
CA MET A 1 -35.38 -17.80 -39.03
C MET A 1 -35.47 -16.42 -39.71
N LYS A 2 -36.59 -15.68 -39.75
CA LYS A 2 -36.59 -14.31 -40.36
C LYS A 2 -35.70 -13.31 -39.60
N ARG A 3 -35.63 -13.44 -38.27
CA ARG A 3 -34.79 -12.63 -37.35
C ARG A 3 -33.29 -12.96 -37.34
N GLU A 4 -32.87 -14.10 -37.88
CA GLU A 4 -31.45 -14.53 -37.90
C GLU A 4 -30.69 -14.03 -39.13
N LYS A 5 -31.41 -13.69 -40.20
CA LYS A 5 -30.78 -13.27 -41.46
C LYS A 5 -30.30 -11.83 -41.47
N GLU A 6 -30.81 -10.95 -40.59
CA GLU A 6 -30.46 -9.53 -40.58
C GLU A 6 -29.20 -9.19 -39.74
N VAL A 7 -28.91 -9.94 -38.68
CA VAL A 7 -27.70 -9.72 -37.86
C VAL A 7 -26.44 -10.28 -38.53
N ILE A 8 -26.57 -11.42 -39.22
CA ILE A 8 -25.51 -11.93 -40.11
C ILE A 8 -25.28 -10.95 -41.26
N LYS A 9 -26.33 -10.28 -41.75
CA LYS A 9 -26.26 -9.30 -42.85
C LYS A 9 -25.27 -8.18 -42.57
N TYR A 10 -25.30 -7.57 -41.39
CA TYR A 10 -24.37 -6.49 -41.01
C TYR A 10 -22.90 -6.92 -40.96
N LEU A 11 -22.62 -8.19 -40.61
CA LEU A 11 -21.26 -8.74 -40.54
C LEU A 11 -20.77 -9.30 -41.89
N THR A 12 -21.68 -9.70 -42.77
CA THR A 12 -21.38 -10.07 -44.16
C THR A 12 -21.32 -8.86 -45.11
N GLU A 13 -22.03 -7.77 -44.82
CA GLU A 13 -21.98 -6.53 -45.61
C GLU A 13 -20.67 -5.76 -45.39
N ASP A 14 -20.03 -5.92 -44.22
CA ASP A 14 -18.70 -5.34 -43.96
C ASP A 14 -17.56 -6.15 -44.60
N GLY A 15 -17.84 -7.38 -45.11
CA GLY A 15 -16.98 -8.29 -45.90
C GLY A 15 -15.69 -8.80 -45.22
N TYR A 16 -14.98 -7.89 -44.58
CA TYR A 16 -13.66 -8.00 -43.98
C TYR A 16 -13.63 -8.88 -42.73
N SER A 17 -14.67 -8.77 -41.88
CA SER A 17 -14.74 -9.49 -40.61
C SER A 17 -15.07 -10.97 -40.81
N GLY A 18 -15.94 -11.30 -41.77
CA GLY A 18 -16.29 -12.69 -42.10
C GLY A 18 -15.13 -13.46 -42.75
N GLN A 19 -14.38 -12.80 -43.64
CA GLN A 19 -13.21 -13.41 -44.29
C GLN A 19 -12.11 -13.73 -43.27
N ARG A 20 -11.76 -12.77 -42.41
CA ARG A 20 -10.78 -12.98 -41.31
C ARG A 20 -11.19 -14.06 -40.33
N ALA A 21 -12.49 -14.13 -40.00
CA ALA A 21 -13.00 -15.18 -39.13
C ALA A 21 -12.84 -16.57 -39.77
N LYS A 22 -13.09 -16.71 -41.09
CA LYS A 22 -12.88 -17.97 -41.83
C LYS A 22 -11.40 -18.30 -42.06
N GLU A 23 -10.53 -17.30 -42.13
CA GLU A 23 -9.07 -17.53 -42.16
C GLU A 23 -8.57 -18.07 -40.81
N GLU A 24 -9.08 -17.55 -39.68
CA GLU A 24 -8.69 -17.99 -38.33
C GLU A 24 -9.38 -19.30 -37.90
N TYR A 25 -10.59 -19.57 -38.41
CA TYR A 25 -11.39 -20.77 -38.13
C TYR A 25 -11.91 -21.41 -39.43
N PRO A 26 -11.03 -22.04 -40.24
CA PRO A 26 -11.36 -22.54 -41.56
C PRO A 26 -12.35 -23.71 -41.55
N ASP A 27 -12.30 -24.54 -40.50
CA ASP A 27 -13.11 -25.76 -40.39
C ASP A 27 -14.53 -25.50 -39.86
N ASP A 28 -14.76 -24.34 -39.25
CA ASP A 28 -16.08 -23.96 -38.73
C ASP A 28 -16.96 -23.38 -39.84
N ASP A 29 -18.28 -23.56 -39.74
CA ASP A 29 -19.21 -22.82 -40.58
C ASP A 29 -19.09 -21.30 -40.32
N VAL A 30 -19.49 -20.48 -41.30
CA VAL A 30 -19.30 -19.01 -41.24
C VAL A 30 -19.86 -18.39 -39.96
N ARG A 31 -21.02 -18.87 -39.45
CA ARG A 31 -21.64 -18.33 -38.24
C ARG A 31 -20.83 -18.72 -36.99
N THR A 32 -20.39 -19.97 -36.90
CA THR A 32 -19.55 -20.43 -35.79
C THR A 32 -18.19 -19.74 -35.79
N ALA A 33 -17.56 -19.60 -36.95
CA ALA A 33 -16.30 -18.89 -37.14
C ALA A 33 -16.40 -17.42 -36.69
N ILE A 34 -17.44 -16.70 -37.13
CA ILE A 34 -17.68 -15.31 -36.73
C ILE A 34 -17.93 -15.19 -35.22
N ASN A 35 -18.75 -16.08 -34.64
CA ASN A 35 -18.99 -16.08 -33.19
C ASN A 35 -17.70 -16.33 -32.38
N LYS A 36 -16.87 -17.29 -32.80
CA LYS A 36 -15.57 -17.55 -32.16
C LYS A 36 -14.62 -16.37 -32.32
N TYR A 37 -14.57 -15.77 -33.51
CA TYR A 37 -13.75 -14.60 -33.80
C TYR A 37 -14.14 -13.41 -32.91
N ILE A 38 -15.43 -13.06 -32.83
CA ILE A 38 -15.92 -11.99 -31.97
C ILE A 38 -15.61 -12.27 -30.49
N LYS A 39 -15.83 -13.50 -30.01
CA LYS A 39 -15.53 -13.90 -28.62
C LYS A 39 -14.05 -13.84 -28.28
N ASN A 40 -13.20 -14.33 -29.17
CA ASN A 40 -11.76 -14.45 -28.93
C ASN A 40 -11.07 -13.08 -29.07
N ARG A 41 -11.48 -12.27 -30.04
CA ARG A 41 -10.96 -10.91 -30.26
C ARG A 41 -11.65 -9.84 -29.43
N LYS A 42 -12.78 -10.16 -28.79
CA LYS A 42 -13.64 -9.25 -28.00
C LYS A 42 -14.04 -8.00 -28.76
N LEU A 43 -14.54 -8.18 -29.99
CA LEU A 43 -14.89 -7.05 -30.86
C LEU A 43 -16.07 -6.26 -30.28
N GLU A 44 -15.86 -4.96 -30.08
CA GLU A 44 -16.87 -4.06 -29.52
C GLU A 44 -18.01 -3.81 -30.51
N ASN A 45 -19.24 -3.68 -30.02
CA ASN A 45 -20.44 -3.38 -30.80
C ASN A 45 -20.88 -4.45 -31.82
N TYR A 46 -20.30 -5.65 -31.79
CA TYR A 46 -20.75 -6.79 -32.61
C TYR A 46 -21.53 -7.82 -31.78
N PHE A 47 -22.64 -8.30 -32.33
CA PHE A 47 -23.45 -9.34 -31.72
C PHE A 47 -22.80 -10.72 -31.89
N TYR A 48 -22.77 -11.50 -30.81
CA TYR A 48 -22.49 -12.92 -30.83
C TYR A 48 -23.57 -13.69 -30.07
N PHE A 49 -23.63 -15.00 -30.32
CA PHE A 49 -24.60 -15.89 -29.70
C PHE A 49 -23.93 -16.90 -28.76
N ASP A 50 -24.58 -17.23 -27.65
CA ASP A 50 -24.18 -18.33 -26.77
C ASP A 50 -24.80 -19.68 -27.21
N GLY A 51 -24.58 -20.74 -26.44
CA GLY A 51 -25.12 -22.08 -26.74
C GLY A 51 -26.65 -22.15 -26.69
N ASP A 52 -27.29 -21.22 -25.98
CA ASP A 52 -28.74 -21.12 -25.85
C ASP A 52 -29.35 -20.10 -26.84
N ASN A 53 -28.54 -19.62 -27.79
CA ASN A 53 -28.91 -18.63 -28.79
C ASN A 53 -29.33 -17.26 -28.21
N ASN A 54 -28.90 -16.93 -26.99
CA ASN A 54 -29.04 -15.57 -26.46
C ASN A 54 -28.07 -14.62 -27.14
N ARG A 55 -28.49 -13.36 -27.30
CA ARG A 55 -27.70 -12.30 -27.94
C ARG A 55 -26.79 -11.61 -26.94
N HIS A 56 -25.52 -11.45 -27.31
CA HIS A 56 -24.50 -10.78 -26.50
C HIS A 56 -23.70 -9.78 -27.33
N VAL A 57 -23.21 -8.72 -26.70
CA VAL A 57 -22.30 -7.72 -27.31
C VAL A 57 -21.21 -7.35 -26.32
N TYR A 58 -19.98 -7.15 -26.78
CA TYR A 58 -18.97 -6.46 -25.98
C TYR A 58 -19.19 -4.95 -26.08
N GLY A 59 -19.43 -4.30 -24.94
CA GLY A 59 -19.42 -2.86 -24.83
C GLY A 59 -17.98 -2.33 -24.76
N ARG A 60 -17.82 -1.03 -24.96
CA ARG A 60 -16.52 -0.36 -24.80
C ARG A 60 -15.95 -0.60 -23.41
N ASP A 61 -14.64 -0.87 -23.33
CA ASP A 61 -13.92 -0.91 -22.05
C ASP A 61 -14.19 0.40 -21.29
N ILE A 62 -14.74 0.28 -20.08
CA ILE A 62 -15.04 1.44 -19.24
C ILE A 62 -13.86 1.65 -18.32
N ASP A 63 -13.06 2.66 -18.63
CA ASP A 63 -11.95 3.01 -17.77
C ASP A 63 -12.40 3.88 -16.60
N TYR A 64 -12.65 3.23 -15.47
CA TYR A 64 -13.06 3.90 -14.25
C TYR A 64 -11.94 4.78 -13.67
N TYR A 65 -10.68 4.57 -14.08
CA TYR A 65 -9.51 5.23 -13.52
C TYR A 65 -8.82 6.22 -14.49
N PHE A 66 -8.65 5.86 -15.76
CA PHE A 66 -7.86 6.63 -16.74
C PHE A 66 -8.63 7.79 -17.40
N HIS A 67 -9.93 7.98 -17.15
CA HIS A 67 -10.64 9.17 -17.65
C HIS A 67 -10.29 10.48 -16.90
N LYS A 68 -9.24 10.49 -16.06
CA LYS A 68 -8.51 11.72 -15.73
C LYS A 68 -7.71 12.13 -16.97
N GLY A 69 -8.39 12.69 -17.98
CA GLY A 69 -7.74 13.18 -19.19
C GLY A 69 -6.51 14.03 -18.84
N TYR A 70 -5.48 13.96 -19.68
CA TYR A 70 -4.08 14.42 -19.51
C TYR A 70 -3.87 15.91 -19.12
N SER A 71 -4.94 16.61 -18.78
CA SER A 71 -4.97 17.84 -18.01
C SER A 71 -6.35 17.87 -17.35
N GLY A 72 -6.47 17.26 -16.17
CA GLY A 72 -7.72 17.40 -15.43
C GLY A 72 -8.01 18.89 -15.26
N ARG A 73 -9.29 19.31 -15.26
CA ARG A 73 -9.71 20.67 -14.85
C ARG A 73 -9.31 21.05 -13.39
N LYS A 74 -8.43 20.25 -12.78
CA LYS A 74 -7.73 20.40 -11.51
C LYS A 74 -6.44 21.21 -11.65
N TRP A 75 -5.94 21.40 -12.87
CA TRP A 75 -4.69 22.10 -13.13
C TRP A 75 -4.93 23.24 -14.10
N GLU A 76 -4.47 24.42 -13.74
CA GLU A 76 -4.54 25.63 -14.55
C GLU A 76 -3.16 25.97 -15.08
N GLN A 77 -3.09 26.40 -16.34
CA GLN A 77 -1.85 26.86 -16.92
C GLN A 77 -1.63 28.31 -16.54
N LYS A 78 -0.54 28.58 -15.82
CA LYS A 78 -0.07 29.93 -15.54
C LYS A 78 1.18 30.21 -16.37
N SER A 79 1.13 31.27 -17.17
CA SER A 79 2.31 31.81 -17.82
C SER A 79 2.94 32.86 -16.92
N ILE A 80 4.26 32.90 -16.91
CA ILE A 80 5.04 34.00 -16.31
C ILE A 80 5.77 34.77 -17.41
N SER A 81 6.41 35.89 -17.05
CA SER A 81 7.04 36.85 -17.97
C SER A 81 8.11 36.24 -18.89
N ASN A 82 8.78 35.16 -18.48
CA ASN A 82 9.79 34.47 -19.29
C ASN A 82 9.21 33.45 -20.30
N GLY A 83 7.88 33.41 -20.47
CA GLY A 83 7.20 32.50 -21.41
C GLY A 83 7.10 31.05 -20.94
N ARG A 84 7.61 30.70 -19.75
CA ARG A 84 7.41 29.36 -19.17
C ARG A 84 5.96 29.20 -18.72
N LEU A 85 5.39 28.03 -19.01
CA LEU A 85 4.07 27.62 -18.57
C LEU A 85 4.18 26.66 -17.39
N PHE A 86 3.41 26.92 -16.33
CA PHE A 86 3.34 26.08 -15.14
C PHE A 86 1.92 25.56 -14.92
N MET A 87 1.80 24.36 -14.36
CA MET A 87 0.56 23.66 -14.04
C MET A 87 0.23 23.88 -12.57
N LEU A 88 -0.61 24.85 -12.26
CA LEU A 88 -1.01 25.14 -10.88
C LEU A 88 -2.23 24.32 -10.48
N ARG A 89 -2.22 23.75 -9.29
CA ARG A 89 -3.35 22.98 -8.79
C ARG A 89 -4.47 23.95 -8.40
N ASN A 90 -5.68 23.73 -8.90
CA ASN A 90 -6.91 24.34 -8.43
C ASN A 90 -7.72 23.33 -7.58
N PRO A 91 -7.49 23.29 -6.25
CA PRO A 91 -7.97 22.24 -5.37
C PRO A 91 -9.43 22.48 -4.94
N THR A 92 -10.39 22.47 -5.88
CA THR A 92 -11.80 22.41 -5.46
C THR A 92 -12.23 20.97 -5.20
N LEU A 93 -12.99 20.73 -4.13
CA LEU A 93 -13.63 19.42 -3.87
C LEU A 93 -14.54 18.99 -5.03
N LYS A 94 -15.16 19.96 -5.72
CA LYS A 94 -15.95 19.74 -6.95
C LYS A 94 -15.13 19.12 -8.09
N ASN A 95 -13.82 19.35 -8.14
CA ASN A 95 -12.94 18.73 -9.12
C ASN A 95 -12.54 17.30 -8.75
N ILE A 96 -12.71 16.91 -7.49
CA ILE A 96 -12.37 15.59 -6.96
C ILE A 96 -13.59 14.66 -7.01
N ASP A 97 -14.75 15.13 -6.56
CA ASP A 97 -16.00 14.36 -6.49
C ASP A 97 -16.87 14.52 -7.74
N ARG A 98 -16.26 14.40 -8.93
CA ARG A 98 -17.05 14.58 -10.16
C ARG A 98 -18.02 13.43 -10.35
N PRO A 99 -19.33 13.73 -10.53
CA PRO A 99 -20.29 12.71 -10.91
C PRO A 99 -19.87 12.13 -12.26
N ARG A 100 -19.91 10.80 -12.34
CA ARG A 100 -19.62 10.01 -13.54
C ARG A 100 -20.53 10.46 -14.67
N TRP A 101 -20.11 10.26 -15.93
CA TRP A 101 -21.00 10.40 -17.08
C TRP A 101 -22.24 9.53 -16.83
N TYR A 102 -23.42 10.06 -17.15
CA TYR A 102 -24.70 9.45 -16.76
C TYR A 102 -24.79 7.98 -17.22
N GLU A 103 -24.32 7.71 -18.43
CA GLU A 103 -24.31 6.38 -19.06
C GLU A 103 -23.39 5.39 -18.31
N ASP A 104 -22.13 5.77 -18.05
CA ASP A 104 -21.20 4.95 -17.27
C ASP A 104 -21.68 4.73 -15.83
N ARG A 105 -22.37 5.73 -15.27
CA ARG A 105 -22.90 5.62 -13.91
C ARG A 105 -23.95 4.53 -13.80
N MET A 106 -24.77 4.32 -14.84
CA MET A 106 -25.79 3.26 -14.82
C MET A 106 -25.18 1.86 -14.98
N VAL A 107 -24.07 1.75 -15.72
CA VAL A 107 -23.38 0.47 -15.97
C VAL A 107 -22.46 0.08 -14.81
N VAL A 108 -21.76 1.04 -14.23
CA VAL A 108 -20.72 0.80 -13.20
C VAL A 108 -21.26 0.91 -11.78
N ALA A 109 -22.42 1.57 -11.56
CA ALA A 109 -23.00 1.63 -10.23
C ALA A 109 -23.36 0.22 -9.78
N HIS A 110 -22.60 -0.28 -8.80
CA HIS A 110 -23.00 -1.49 -8.11
C HIS A 110 -24.42 -1.27 -7.57
N GLN A 111 -25.32 -2.26 -7.67
CA GLN A 111 -26.72 -2.11 -7.25
C GLN A 111 -26.83 -1.58 -5.80
N SER A 112 -25.83 -1.91 -5.01
CA SER A 112 -25.71 -1.47 -3.63
C SER A 112 -25.33 0.02 -3.46
N GLU A 113 -24.72 0.70 -4.44
CA GLU A 113 -24.39 2.14 -4.35
C GLU A 113 -25.63 3.01 -4.04
N LYS A 114 -26.82 2.60 -4.51
CA LYS A 114 -28.11 3.23 -4.17
C LYS A 114 -28.53 3.02 -2.71
N ARG A 115 -28.00 1.99 -2.05
CA ARG A 115 -28.33 1.54 -0.69
C ARG A 115 -27.23 1.80 0.35
N TRP A 116 -26.03 2.21 -0.05
CA TRP A 116 -24.90 2.47 0.87
C TRP A 116 -24.73 3.94 1.27
N ARG A 117 -25.43 4.87 0.63
CA ARG A 117 -25.48 6.27 1.08
C ARG A 117 -26.41 6.43 2.29
N LEU A 118 -26.05 5.74 3.37
CA LEU A 118 -26.85 5.65 4.58
C LEU A 118 -26.51 6.80 5.53
N PRO A 119 -27.48 7.39 6.24
CA PRO A 119 -27.19 8.34 7.31
C PRO A 119 -26.45 7.64 8.45
N LYS A 120 -25.68 8.39 9.25
CA LYS A 120 -24.95 7.85 10.42
C LYS A 120 -25.85 7.13 11.42
N SER A 121 -27.12 7.53 11.50
CA SER A 121 -28.12 6.89 12.36
C SER A 121 -28.50 5.47 11.89
N HIS A 122 -28.34 5.14 10.62
CA HIS A 122 -28.73 3.84 10.07
C HIS A 122 -27.85 2.71 10.61
N ASN A 123 -28.45 1.57 10.96
CA ASN A 123 -27.74 0.44 11.59
C ASN A 123 -26.68 -0.21 10.69
N ARG A 124 -26.82 -0.06 9.37
CA ARG A 124 -25.86 -0.54 8.37
C ARG A 124 -24.87 0.53 7.88
N HIS A 125 -24.78 1.67 8.55
CA HIS A 125 -23.75 2.66 8.22
C HIS A 125 -22.37 2.05 8.41
N PHE A 126 -21.42 2.32 7.51
CA PHE A 126 -20.07 1.73 7.52
C PHE A 126 -19.40 1.81 8.90
N SER A 127 -19.52 2.94 9.59
CA SER A 127 -18.90 3.14 10.91
C SER A 127 -19.50 2.29 12.04
N LYS A 128 -20.65 1.62 11.82
CA LYS A 128 -21.30 0.72 12.77
C LYS A 128 -20.92 -0.75 12.53
N PHE A 129 -20.17 -1.05 11.47
CA PHE A 129 -19.64 -2.40 11.29
C PHE A 129 -18.60 -2.73 12.36
N PRO A 130 -18.48 -4.01 12.75
CA PRO A 130 -17.35 -4.46 13.56
C PRO A 130 -16.02 -4.04 12.94
N GLN A 131 -15.01 -3.82 13.78
CA GLN A 131 -13.71 -3.32 13.30
C GLN A 131 -13.08 -4.32 12.32
N GLU A 132 -13.25 -5.62 12.53
CA GLU A 132 -12.67 -6.64 11.63
C GLU A 132 -13.22 -6.51 10.20
N ILE A 133 -14.52 -6.21 10.06
CA ILE A 133 -15.15 -6.02 8.75
C ILE A 133 -14.67 -4.74 8.08
N GLN A 134 -14.50 -3.66 8.86
CA GLN A 134 -13.93 -2.41 8.32
C GLN A 134 -12.50 -2.62 7.84
N ASP A 135 -11.69 -3.36 8.61
CA ASP A 135 -10.30 -3.67 8.29
C ASP A 135 -10.17 -4.50 7.02
N LEU A 136 -11.03 -5.52 6.83
CA LEU A 136 -11.08 -6.31 5.60
C LEU A 136 -11.42 -5.45 4.37
N ILE A 137 -12.36 -4.52 4.51
CA ILE A 137 -12.73 -3.59 3.42
C ILE A 137 -11.56 -2.65 3.10
N PHE A 138 -10.89 -2.11 4.12
CA PHE A 138 -9.74 -1.24 3.92
C PHE A 138 -8.54 -1.98 3.34
N GLU A 139 -8.27 -3.20 3.79
CA GLU A 139 -7.22 -4.04 3.23
C GLU A 139 -7.47 -4.31 1.75
N PHE A 140 -8.69 -4.69 1.38
CA PHE A 140 -9.07 -4.86 -0.03
C PHE A 140 -8.89 -3.57 -0.86
N ALA A 141 -9.23 -2.41 -0.30
CA ALA A 141 -9.20 -1.14 -1.05
C ALA A 141 -7.83 -0.44 -1.08
N LEU A 142 -6.98 -0.69 -0.08
CA LEU A 142 -5.78 0.11 0.20
C LEU A 142 -4.49 -0.70 0.20
N THR A 143 -4.54 -2.00 -0.10
CA THR A 143 -3.33 -2.83 -0.14
C THR A 143 -3.18 -3.53 -1.49
N THR A 144 -1.93 -3.76 -1.86
CA THR A 144 -1.58 -4.59 -3.00
C THR A 144 -1.45 -6.05 -2.57
N PRO A 145 -1.76 -7.01 -3.45
CA PRO A 145 -1.35 -8.39 -3.24
C PRO A 145 0.17 -8.46 -3.08
N LYS A 146 0.66 -9.16 -2.06
CA LYS A 146 2.11 -9.42 -1.91
C LYS A 146 2.58 -10.42 -2.98
N PRO A 147 3.83 -10.35 -3.47
CA PRO A 147 4.95 -9.51 -3.02
C PRO A 147 5.04 -8.11 -3.67
N ASN A 148 3.94 -7.55 -4.17
CA ASN A 148 4.01 -6.33 -4.97
C ASN A 148 4.48 -5.11 -4.16
N ALA A 149 5.25 -4.24 -4.82
CA ALA A 149 5.65 -2.94 -4.29
C ALA A 149 4.95 -1.78 -5.02
N ILE A 150 4.75 -0.68 -4.32
CA ILE A 150 4.14 0.54 -4.84
C ILE A 150 5.27 1.52 -5.18
N CYS A 151 5.41 1.85 -6.46
CA CYS A 151 6.27 2.94 -6.89
C CYS A 151 5.44 4.21 -6.99
N THR A 152 5.63 5.15 -6.07
CA THR A 152 4.88 6.40 -6.08
C THR A 152 5.56 7.44 -6.96
N SER A 153 4.83 7.99 -7.93
CA SER A 153 5.25 9.13 -8.73
C SER A 153 4.58 10.39 -8.20
N MET A 154 5.35 11.23 -7.51
CA MET A 154 4.86 12.52 -7.03
C MET A 154 5.18 13.63 -8.01
N VAL A 155 4.38 14.70 -7.98
CA VAL A 155 4.66 15.95 -8.70
C VAL A 155 5.96 16.51 -8.16
N ARG A 156 7.06 16.36 -8.92
CA ARG A 156 8.38 16.92 -8.60
C ARG A 156 8.49 18.39 -8.98
N CYS A 157 7.80 18.77 -10.05
CA CYS A 157 7.69 20.13 -10.52
C CYS A 157 6.33 20.37 -11.15
N ASN A 158 5.94 21.63 -11.25
CA ASN A 158 4.78 22.05 -12.01
C ASN A 158 5.15 22.72 -13.35
N TRP A 159 6.40 22.69 -13.80
CA TRP A 159 6.74 23.19 -15.13
C TRP A 159 6.12 22.30 -16.21
N LYS A 160 5.28 22.87 -17.10
CA LYS A 160 4.44 22.12 -18.06
C LYS A 160 5.23 21.13 -18.93
N ARG A 161 6.49 21.44 -19.26
CA ARG A 161 7.35 20.58 -20.09
C ARG A 161 7.68 19.24 -19.42
N THR A 162 7.74 19.22 -18.09
CA THR A 162 8.19 18.10 -17.27
C THR A 162 7.15 17.66 -16.23
N PHE A 163 6.00 18.34 -16.20
CA PHE A 163 4.91 18.06 -15.29
C PHE A 163 4.32 16.67 -15.54
N SER A 164 4.14 15.93 -14.46
CA SER A 164 3.40 14.67 -14.43
C SER A 164 2.42 14.72 -13.27
N GLU A 165 1.19 14.24 -13.48
CA GLU A 165 0.23 14.12 -12.39
C GLU A 165 0.69 13.07 -11.36
N PRO A 166 0.32 13.23 -10.07
CA PRO A 166 0.60 12.21 -9.07
C PRO A 166 -0.03 10.87 -9.50
N SER A 167 0.80 9.85 -9.54
CA SER A 167 0.42 8.50 -9.95
C SER A 167 1.17 7.47 -9.12
N PHE A 168 0.80 6.21 -9.26
CA PHE A 168 1.56 5.11 -8.70
C PHE A 168 1.55 3.95 -9.68
N ASP A 169 2.66 3.23 -9.71
CA ASP A 169 2.81 1.99 -10.43
C ASP A 169 2.98 0.84 -9.44
N ILE A 170 2.64 -0.36 -9.90
CA ILE A 170 2.80 -1.59 -9.13
C ILE A 170 3.99 -2.33 -9.71
N LEU A 171 4.92 -2.73 -8.86
CA LEU A 171 6.02 -3.60 -9.23
C LEU A 171 5.71 -5.02 -8.77
N VAL A 172 5.79 -5.98 -9.69
CA VAL A 172 5.73 -7.41 -9.42
C VAL A 172 7.10 -7.97 -9.76
N ASP A 173 7.81 -8.52 -8.78
CA ASP A 173 9.17 -9.04 -8.93
C ASP A 173 10.13 -8.02 -9.60
N GLY A 174 10.01 -6.76 -9.19
CA GLY A 174 10.82 -5.65 -9.72
C GLY A 174 10.36 -5.10 -11.08
N GLN A 175 9.36 -5.71 -11.72
CA GLN A 175 8.88 -5.28 -13.05
C GLN A 175 7.55 -4.52 -12.96
N PRO A 176 7.35 -3.45 -13.76
CA PRO A 176 6.09 -2.74 -13.84
C PRO A 176 4.94 -3.66 -14.25
N ALA A 177 3.87 -3.65 -13.47
CA ALA A 177 2.62 -4.35 -13.73
C ALA A 177 1.46 -3.36 -13.84
N PRO A 178 0.36 -3.74 -14.53
CA PRO A 178 -0.83 -2.93 -14.59
C PRO A 178 -1.34 -2.58 -13.19
N ASN A 179 -1.49 -1.28 -12.91
CA ASN A 179 -2.09 -0.78 -11.68
C ASN A 179 -3.64 -0.78 -11.72
N VAL A 180 -4.23 -1.47 -12.70
CA VAL A 180 -5.68 -1.60 -12.87
C VAL A 180 -6.13 -3.06 -12.95
N VAL A 181 -7.29 -3.33 -12.37
CA VAL A 181 -7.97 -4.62 -12.38
C VAL A 181 -9.25 -4.50 -13.22
N GLY A 182 -9.40 -5.39 -14.19
CA GLY A 182 -10.59 -5.47 -15.04
C GLY A 182 -11.67 -6.34 -14.42
N TYR A 183 -12.87 -5.79 -14.22
CA TYR A 183 -14.06 -6.50 -13.78
C TYR A 183 -15.05 -6.62 -14.93
N LYS A 184 -15.59 -7.82 -15.17
CA LYS A 184 -16.66 -7.99 -16.15
C LYS A 184 -18.00 -7.65 -15.53
N VAL A 185 -18.77 -6.79 -16.19
CA VAL A 185 -20.15 -6.49 -15.81
C VAL A 185 -21.06 -6.70 -17.00
N VAL A 186 -22.17 -7.40 -16.78
CA VAL A 186 -23.17 -7.67 -17.79
C VAL A 186 -24.39 -6.79 -17.54
N SER A 187 -24.79 -6.01 -18.54
CA SER A 187 -26.00 -5.20 -18.52
C SER A 187 -27.02 -5.76 -19.49
N LYS A 188 -28.24 -6.01 -19.02
CA LYS A 188 -29.35 -6.39 -19.90
C LYS A 188 -29.87 -5.18 -20.66
N ARG A 189 -30.08 -5.32 -21.96
CA ARG A 189 -30.68 -4.32 -22.85
C ARG A 189 -31.70 -4.98 -23.76
N ALA A 190 -32.46 -4.16 -24.49
CA ALA A 190 -33.39 -4.64 -25.50
C ALA A 190 -33.40 -3.65 -26.66
N ASP A 191 -33.53 -4.18 -27.87
CA ASP A 191 -33.77 -3.41 -29.09
C ASP A 191 -34.95 -4.00 -29.87
N LYS A 192 -35.15 -3.54 -31.10
CA LYS A 192 -36.21 -4.04 -31.99
C LYS A 192 -36.15 -5.55 -32.25
N ASP A 193 -34.97 -6.16 -32.10
CA ASP A 193 -34.69 -7.57 -32.37
C ASP A 193 -34.75 -8.43 -31.10
N GLY A 194 -35.05 -7.83 -29.93
CA GLY A 194 -35.26 -8.51 -28.66
C GLY A 194 -34.24 -8.17 -27.57
N PRO A 195 -34.27 -8.91 -26.44
CA PRO A 195 -33.33 -8.70 -25.35
C PRO A 195 -31.92 -9.18 -25.73
N TYR A 196 -30.91 -8.51 -25.17
CA TYR A 196 -29.51 -8.88 -25.32
C TYR A 196 -28.68 -8.42 -24.12
N ASP A 197 -27.55 -9.08 -23.91
CA ASP A 197 -26.60 -8.78 -22.84
C ASP A 197 -25.41 -7.99 -23.38
N VAL A 198 -25.07 -6.88 -22.71
CA VAL A 198 -23.85 -6.12 -23.01
C VAL A 198 -22.82 -6.38 -21.93
N THR A 199 -21.70 -6.99 -22.31
CA THR A 199 -20.57 -7.24 -21.43
C THR A 199 -19.59 -6.07 -21.51
N TYR A 200 -19.39 -5.38 -20.40
CA TYR A 200 -18.37 -4.36 -20.23
C TYR A 200 -17.20 -4.92 -19.44
N LYS A 201 -15.99 -4.48 -19.79
CA LYS A 201 -14.82 -4.63 -18.91
C LYS A 201 -14.58 -3.29 -18.23
N ILE A 202 -14.78 -3.25 -16.92
CA ILE A 202 -14.58 -2.07 -16.08
C ILE A 202 -13.16 -2.15 -15.52
N LEU A 203 -12.30 -1.25 -15.96
CA LEU A 203 -10.94 -1.12 -15.43
C LEU A 203 -10.98 -0.24 -14.19
N ARG A 204 -10.65 -0.79 -13.02
CA ARG A 204 -10.56 -0.05 -11.76
C ARG A 204 -9.12 0.00 -11.29
N ALA A 205 -8.72 1.03 -10.56
CA ALA A 205 -7.42 1.01 -9.89
C ALA A 205 -7.32 -0.19 -8.94
N LEU A 206 -6.15 -0.79 -8.87
CA LEU A 206 -5.84 -1.84 -7.91
C LEU A 206 -5.99 -1.33 -6.47
N MET A 207 -5.71 -0.04 -6.25
CA MET A 207 -5.87 0.63 -4.97
C MET A 207 -6.64 1.95 -5.14
N ASP A 208 -7.50 2.25 -4.17
CA ASP A 208 -8.25 3.50 -4.12
C ASP A 208 -8.21 4.16 -2.74
N ALA A 209 -7.22 5.04 -2.56
CA ALA A 209 -7.05 5.84 -1.36
C ALA A 209 -8.01 7.05 -1.27
N SER A 210 -8.93 7.24 -2.23
CA SER A 210 -9.89 8.36 -2.16
C SER A 210 -10.83 8.24 -0.96
N CYS A 211 -11.11 7.01 -0.50
CA CYS A 211 -11.93 6.75 0.68
C CYS A 211 -11.36 7.37 1.96
N LEU A 212 -10.03 7.59 2.03
CA LEU A 212 -9.35 8.22 3.18
C LEU A 212 -9.72 9.69 3.40
N ARG A 213 -10.44 10.31 2.45
CA ARG A 213 -10.88 11.72 2.52
C ARG A 213 -12.25 11.88 3.17
N VAL A 214 -12.98 10.79 3.39
CA VAL A 214 -14.37 10.82 3.84
C VAL A 214 -14.50 11.40 5.25
N CYS A 215 -13.67 10.94 6.19
CA CYS A 215 -13.61 11.50 7.54
C CYS A 215 -12.30 11.13 8.25
N LYS A 216 -12.00 11.84 9.35
CA LYS A 216 -10.79 11.62 10.16
C LYS A 216 -10.64 10.18 10.65
N LYS A 217 -11.72 9.54 11.12
CA LYS A 217 -11.67 8.15 11.59
C LYS A 217 -11.28 7.17 10.46
N ILE A 218 -11.88 7.33 9.28
CA ILE A 218 -11.56 6.52 8.10
C ILE A 218 -10.12 6.76 7.66
N ASN A 219 -9.67 8.02 7.67
CA ASN A 219 -8.29 8.37 7.40
C ASN A 219 -7.32 7.66 8.37
N GLU A 220 -7.59 7.72 9.68
CA GLU A 220 -6.71 7.13 10.69
C GLU A 220 -6.61 5.61 10.61
N VAL A 221 -7.72 4.92 10.38
CA VAL A 221 -7.72 3.45 10.23
C VAL A 221 -7.10 3.07 8.88
N GLY A 222 -7.55 3.70 7.81
CA GLY A 222 -7.11 3.37 6.46
C GLY A 222 -5.64 3.71 6.20
N SER A 223 -5.10 4.79 6.77
CA SER A 223 -3.66 5.11 6.67
C SER A 223 -2.78 4.03 7.30
N LYS A 224 -3.23 3.37 8.38
CA LYS A 224 -2.49 2.22 8.95
C LYS A 224 -2.41 1.05 7.97
N MET A 225 -3.47 0.81 7.21
CA MET A 225 -3.47 -0.22 6.17
C MET A 225 -2.60 0.21 4.97
N LEU A 226 -2.81 1.43 4.47
CA LEU A 226 -2.09 1.96 3.30
C LEU A 226 -0.57 1.99 3.53
N TYR A 227 -0.11 2.54 4.65
CA TYR A 227 1.33 2.70 4.88
C TYR A 227 1.95 1.49 5.59
N GLY A 228 1.18 0.79 6.44
CA GLY A 228 1.71 -0.31 7.25
C GLY A 228 1.63 -1.69 6.62
N LYS A 229 0.83 -1.90 5.57
CA LYS A 229 0.71 -3.23 4.91
C LYS A 229 1.31 -3.30 3.52
N ASN A 230 1.65 -2.16 2.91
CA ASN A 230 2.27 -2.11 1.58
C ASN A 230 3.79 -1.95 1.67
N THR A 231 4.47 -2.40 0.61
CA THR A 231 5.88 -2.10 0.37
C THR A 231 5.97 -0.89 -0.55
N PHE A 232 6.73 0.13 -0.17
CA PHE A 232 6.98 1.30 -1.02
C PHE A 232 8.35 1.20 -1.67
N HIS A 233 8.39 1.34 -2.98
CA HIS A 233 9.59 1.27 -3.79
C HIS A 233 10.06 2.67 -4.20
N PHE A 234 11.36 2.93 -4.04
CA PHE A 234 12.00 4.17 -4.44
C PHE A 234 13.26 3.86 -5.27
N ASN A 235 13.31 4.41 -6.48
CA ASN A 235 14.49 4.32 -7.32
C ASN A 235 15.39 5.54 -7.09
N MET A 236 16.70 5.37 -7.22
CA MET A 236 17.65 6.48 -7.08
C MET A 236 17.35 7.60 -8.09
N THR A 237 17.47 8.84 -7.63
CA THR A 237 17.00 10.00 -8.40
C THR A 237 18.01 10.36 -9.49
N LYS A 238 17.54 10.67 -10.69
CA LYS A 238 18.38 11.32 -11.73
C LYS A 238 18.67 12.76 -11.32
N VAL A 239 19.94 13.11 -11.13
CA VAL A 239 20.39 14.49 -10.83
C VAL A 239 20.78 15.21 -12.13
N SER A 240 19.90 15.18 -13.11
CA SER A 240 20.07 16.05 -14.28
C SER A 240 19.23 17.30 -14.10
N VAL A 241 19.69 18.43 -14.66
CA VAL A 241 18.91 19.67 -14.73
C VAL A 241 17.52 19.44 -15.33
N GLU A 242 17.39 18.48 -16.26
CA GLU A 242 16.10 18.07 -16.83
C GLU A 242 15.21 17.29 -15.86
N SER A 243 15.81 16.59 -14.90
CA SER A 243 15.13 15.77 -13.87
C SER A 243 14.81 16.54 -12.58
N CYS A 244 15.48 17.68 -12.38
CA CYS A 244 15.28 18.62 -11.28
C CYS A 244 14.81 20.00 -11.79
N PRO A 245 13.69 20.07 -12.54
CA PRO A 245 13.22 21.31 -13.12
C PRO A 245 12.60 22.27 -12.08
N PRO A 246 12.64 23.59 -12.35
CA PRO A 246 12.08 24.59 -11.46
C PRO A 246 10.57 24.44 -11.32
N SER A 247 10.07 24.96 -10.21
CA SER A 247 8.63 25.00 -9.89
C SER A 247 8.17 26.43 -9.67
N LEU A 248 6.92 26.73 -10.00
CA LEU A 248 6.25 27.98 -9.63
C LEU A 248 5.51 27.78 -8.30
N VAL A 249 5.93 28.46 -7.25
CA VAL A 249 5.34 28.39 -5.91
C VAL A 249 5.05 29.82 -5.48
N ASP A 250 3.79 30.12 -5.13
CA ASP A 250 3.36 31.47 -4.74
C ASP A 250 3.82 32.58 -5.70
N ASP A 251 3.72 32.30 -7.00
CA ASP A 251 4.11 33.18 -8.11
C ASP A 251 5.61 33.45 -8.27
N GLU A 252 6.44 32.74 -7.51
CA GLU A 252 7.89 32.77 -7.61
C GLU A 252 8.45 31.46 -8.20
N ILE A 253 9.52 31.59 -8.99
CA ILE A 253 10.24 30.42 -9.50
C ILE A 253 11.17 29.91 -8.40
N VAL A 254 10.91 28.70 -7.94
CA VAL A 254 11.72 27.95 -7.00
C VAL A 254 12.55 26.94 -7.78
N ASP A 255 13.88 27.09 -7.72
CA ASP A 255 14.85 26.24 -8.41
C ASP A 255 16.00 25.86 -7.43
N PRO A 256 15.70 25.05 -6.41
CA PRO A 256 16.66 24.77 -5.35
C PRO A 256 17.76 23.84 -5.86
N ASP A 257 18.93 23.85 -5.23
CA ASP A 257 20.07 23.06 -5.68
C ASP A 257 19.83 21.54 -5.51
N PRO A 258 19.78 20.75 -6.60
CA PRO A 258 19.54 19.31 -6.53
C PRO A 258 20.76 18.50 -6.07
N GLU A 259 21.93 19.11 -5.93
CA GLU A 259 23.16 18.40 -5.56
C GLU A 259 23.05 17.78 -4.16
N GLN A 260 23.20 16.46 -4.10
CA GLN A 260 23.25 15.75 -2.83
C GLN A 260 24.61 15.97 -2.17
N PRO A 261 24.64 16.32 -0.87
CA PRO A 261 25.89 16.41 -0.16
C PRO A 261 26.51 15.01 -0.01
N SER A 262 27.84 14.92 -0.02
CA SER A 262 28.50 13.67 0.34
C SER A 262 28.07 13.22 1.74
N TYR A 263 27.81 11.92 1.93
CA TYR A 263 27.30 11.41 3.22
C TYR A 263 28.19 11.82 4.40
N ARG A 264 29.52 11.70 4.25
CA ARG A 264 30.49 12.10 5.28
C ARG A 264 30.39 13.58 5.66
N ALA A 265 30.23 14.47 4.68
CA ALA A 265 30.07 15.90 4.95
C ALA A 265 28.68 16.22 5.52
N ALA A 266 27.64 15.51 5.08
CA ALA A 266 26.27 15.75 5.48
C ALA A 266 25.98 15.34 6.93
N LYS A 267 26.61 14.26 7.42
CA LYS A 267 26.33 13.60 8.70
C LYS A 267 26.36 14.55 9.91
N ALA A 268 27.29 15.49 9.94
CA ALA A 268 27.50 16.34 11.12
C ALA A 268 26.65 17.63 11.13
N GLN A 269 26.29 18.19 9.97
CA GLN A 269 25.73 19.55 9.90
C GLN A 269 24.41 19.64 9.15
N ILE A 270 24.29 18.97 8.00
CA ILE A 270 23.15 19.15 7.10
C ILE A 270 22.02 18.17 7.43
N LEU A 271 22.35 16.93 7.75
CA LEU A 271 21.36 15.88 7.99
C LEU A 271 20.39 16.17 9.16
N PRO A 272 20.84 16.65 10.33
CA PRO A 272 19.93 16.96 11.44
C PRO A 272 18.88 18.02 11.05
N GLN A 273 19.29 19.07 10.32
CA GLN A 273 18.38 20.11 9.86
C GLN A 273 17.40 19.56 8.82
N ALA A 274 17.89 18.83 7.81
CA ALA A 274 17.04 18.25 6.77
C ALA A 274 15.99 17.28 7.34
N ILE A 275 16.35 16.49 8.36
CA ILE A 275 15.40 15.62 9.07
C ILE A 275 14.37 16.45 9.84
N ALA A 276 14.80 17.53 10.49
CA ALA A 276 13.89 18.44 11.19
C ALA A 276 12.91 19.11 10.21
N ASP A 277 13.37 19.52 9.04
CA ASP A 277 12.56 20.13 7.99
C ASP A 277 11.45 19.17 7.50
N VAL A 278 11.81 17.90 7.24
CA VAL A 278 10.86 16.86 6.87
C VAL A 278 9.88 16.57 8.01
N ARG A 279 10.37 16.45 9.24
CA ARG A 279 9.55 16.19 10.44
C ARG A 279 8.53 17.30 10.68
N ASN A 280 8.96 18.55 10.57
CA ASN A 280 8.15 19.73 10.83
C ASN A 280 7.27 20.12 9.64
N GLN A 281 7.40 19.41 8.51
CA GLN A 281 6.70 19.70 7.26
C GLN A 281 6.85 21.17 6.86
N VAL A 282 8.09 21.69 6.89
CA VAL A 282 8.39 23.06 6.45
C VAL A 282 7.90 23.28 5.02
N TYR A 283 7.68 24.54 4.64
CA TYR A 283 7.12 24.84 3.34
C TYR A 283 8.05 24.32 2.23
N PRO A 284 7.55 23.76 1.10
CA PRO A 284 8.40 23.12 0.11
C PRO A 284 9.55 23.97 -0.45
N ARG A 285 9.40 25.30 -0.46
CA ARG A 285 10.46 26.24 -0.89
C ARG A 285 11.64 26.34 0.09
N GLU A 286 11.42 25.96 1.35
CA GLU A 286 12.40 26.02 2.44
C GLU A 286 13.17 24.69 2.57
N LEU A 287 12.73 23.63 1.87
CA LEU A 287 13.47 22.38 1.82
C LEU A 287 14.78 22.56 1.06
N HIS A 288 15.83 21.92 1.56
CA HIS A 288 17.05 21.71 0.78
C HIS A 288 16.70 21.07 -0.57
N GLY A 289 17.32 21.52 -1.66
CA GLY A 289 16.92 21.10 -3.01
C GLY A 289 17.06 19.60 -3.26
N TRP A 290 18.11 18.97 -2.72
CA TRP A 290 18.24 17.51 -2.77
C TRP A 290 17.10 16.78 -2.04
N VAL A 291 16.58 17.31 -0.92
CA VAL A 291 15.39 16.77 -0.23
C VAL A 291 14.13 17.02 -1.06
N TYR A 292 14.04 18.19 -1.69
CA TYR A 292 12.91 18.57 -2.53
C TYR A 292 12.77 17.65 -3.75
N TYR A 293 13.87 17.29 -4.42
CA TYR A 293 13.83 16.49 -5.65
C TYR A 293 13.90 14.98 -5.44
N ASP A 294 14.46 14.52 -4.32
CA ASP A 294 14.60 13.11 -4.01
C ASP A 294 13.23 12.43 -3.80
N GLN A 295 13.02 11.28 -4.45
CA GLN A 295 11.73 10.60 -4.42
C GLN A 295 11.34 10.12 -3.02
N PHE A 296 12.27 9.54 -2.27
CA PHE A 296 12.02 9.00 -0.95
C PHE A 296 11.82 10.12 0.07
N LEU A 297 12.72 11.12 0.08
CA LEU A 297 12.65 12.19 1.07
C LEU A 297 11.45 13.11 0.86
N ARG A 298 11.14 13.44 -0.40
CA ARG A 298 9.92 14.16 -0.74
C ARG A 298 8.68 13.34 -0.36
N PHE A 299 8.74 12.00 -0.44
CA PHE A 299 7.61 11.14 -0.07
C PHE A 299 7.36 11.24 1.43
N LEU A 300 8.42 11.13 2.24
CA LEU A 300 8.34 11.31 3.69
C LEU A 300 7.76 12.68 4.07
N HIS A 301 8.21 13.75 3.41
CA HIS A 301 7.65 15.10 3.62
C HIS A 301 6.16 15.17 3.28
N ALA A 302 5.78 14.62 2.12
CA ALA A 302 4.41 14.67 1.62
C ALA A 302 3.40 13.87 2.47
N ILE A 303 3.80 12.71 2.99
CA ILE A 303 2.91 11.90 3.84
C ILE A 303 2.93 12.39 5.31
N GLY A 304 3.98 13.09 5.70
CA GLY A 304 4.18 13.63 7.05
C GLY A 304 4.59 12.57 8.09
N PRO A 305 5.10 13.01 9.25
CA PRO A 305 5.72 12.13 10.24
C PRO A 305 4.75 11.07 10.80
N LYS A 306 3.46 11.41 10.95
CA LYS A 306 2.43 10.48 11.45
C LYS A 306 2.27 9.26 10.54
N ASN A 307 2.31 9.45 9.22
CA ASN A 307 2.18 8.37 8.25
C ASN A 307 3.51 7.69 7.98
N ALA A 308 4.62 8.43 7.98
CA ALA A 308 5.96 7.87 7.88
C ALA A 308 6.23 6.85 9.00
N ALA A 309 5.78 7.13 10.22
CA ALA A 309 5.89 6.21 11.35
C ALA A 309 5.09 4.91 11.20
N LEU A 310 4.18 4.82 10.23
CA LEU A 310 3.42 3.62 9.92
C LEU A 310 4.11 2.74 8.86
N LEU A 311 5.12 3.24 8.17
CA LEU A 311 5.83 2.49 7.13
C LEU A 311 6.52 1.27 7.74
N LYS A 312 6.23 0.09 7.17
CA LYS A 312 6.82 -1.18 7.61
C LYS A 312 7.79 -1.80 6.62
N SER A 313 7.60 -1.54 5.33
CA SER A 313 8.37 -2.19 4.27
C SER A 313 8.79 -1.18 3.22
N LEU A 314 10.10 -1.07 3.02
CA LEU A 314 10.72 -0.19 2.04
C LEU A 314 11.54 -1.00 1.05
N GLN A 315 11.53 -0.58 -0.20
CA GLN A 315 12.37 -1.13 -1.25
C GLN A 315 13.12 0.01 -1.93
N PHE A 316 14.42 -0.17 -2.11
CA PHE A 316 15.29 0.77 -2.80
C PHE A 316 15.94 0.09 -3.98
N SER A 317 16.00 0.77 -5.13
CA SER A 317 16.77 0.31 -6.28
C SER A 317 17.69 1.38 -6.81
N GLY A 318 18.80 0.99 -7.42
CA GLY A 318 19.68 1.91 -8.13
C GLY A 318 21.01 1.29 -8.50
N THR A 319 21.86 2.10 -9.11
CA THR A 319 23.21 1.70 -9.52
C THR A 319 24.21 2.01 -8.41
N VAL A 320 25.05 1.05 -8.07
CA VAL A 320 26.24 1.29 -7.22
C VAL A 320 27.34 1.85 -8.12
N LYS A 321 27.73 3.11 -7.93
CA LYS A 321 28.56 3.84 -8.90
C LYS A 321 30.03 3.89 -8.51
N PHE A 322 30.90 3.75 -9.52
CA PHE A 322 32.34 4.00 -9.42
C PHE A 322 32.80 5.14 -10.31
N HIS A 323 32.13 5.32 -11.45
CA HIS A 323 32.51 6.36 -12.39
C HIS A 323 32.19 7.75 -11.83
N GLU A 324 33.03 8.73 -12.17
CA GLU A 324 32.73 10.13 -11.95
C GLU A 324 31.96 10.64 -13.16
N CYS A 325 30.78 11.20 -12.93
CA CYS A 325 30.03 11.87 -13.99
C CYS A 325 30.79 13.14 -14.38
N TRP A 326 31.48 13.14 -15.50
CA TRP A 326 32.13 14.35 -16.02
C TRP A 326 31.14 15.19 -16.84
N MET A 327 31.15 16.51 -16.62
CA MET A 327 30.23 17.46 -17.28
C MET A 327 30.29 17.44 -18.82
N TYR A 328 31.43 17.03 -19.39
CA TYR A 328 31.65 16.98 -20.84
C TYR A 328 31.15 15.69 -21.50
N GLU A 329 30.66 14.72 -20.73
CA GLU A 329 30.20 13.42 -21.23
C GLU A 329 28.68 13.26 -21.07
N ASP A 330 28.02 12.61 -22.03
CA ASP A 330 26.56 12.32 -21.99
C ASP A 330 26.11 11.55 -20.73
N CYS A 331 27.07 11.02 -19.96
CA CYS A 331 26.87 10.40 -18.66
C CYS A 331 26.07 11.30 -17.71
N TRP A 332 26.39 12.60 -17.59
CA TRP A 332 25.73 13.49 -16.63
C TRP A 332 24.20 13.59 -16.85
N ARG A 333 23.72 13.42 -18.09
CA ARG A 333 22.29 13.48 -18.43
C ARG A 333 21.53 12.21 -18.05
N ARG A 334 22.21 11.07 -18.04
CA ARG A 334 21.58 9.74 -17.89
C ARG A 334 21.83 9.11 -16.52
N CYS A 335 22.82 9.60 -15.78
CA CYS A 335 23.27 8.99 -14.55
C CYS A 335 22.40 9.32 -13.33
N VAL A 336 22.29 8.38 -12.38
CA VAL A 336 21.15 8.26 -11.44
C VAL A 336 21.46 8.37 -9.93
N GLN A 337 22.24 9.28 -9.35
CA GLN A 337 22.73 9.12 -7.93
C GLN A 337 23.36 7.75 -7.58
N ASP A 338 24.35 7.76 -6.70
CA ASP A 338 24.93 6.51 -6.24
C ASP A 338 24.00 5.86 -5.21
N LEU A 339 23.64 4.58 -5.42
CA LEU A 339 22.78 3.83 -4.50
C LEU A 339 23.38 3.79 -3.09
N ALA A 340 24.68 3.53 -2.99
CA ALA A 340 25.35 3.41 -1.70
C ALA A 340 25.30 4.76 -0.95
N SER A 341 25.75 5.83 -1.59
CA SER A 341 25.74 7.19 -1.03
C SER A 341 24.34 7.63 -0.60
N SER A 342 23.32 7.34 -1.42
CA SER A 342 21.93 7.71 -1.13
C SER A 342 21.36 6.93 0.06
N LEU A 343 21.61 5.63 0.15
CA LEU A 343 21.20 4.82 1.30
C LEU A 343 21.84 5.33 2.60
N GLY A 344 23.11 5.75 2.56
CA GLY A 344 23.78 6.41 3.68
C GLY A 344 23.03 7.67 4.14
N LEU A 345 22.52 8.49 3.21
CA LEU A 345 21.69 9.65 3.53
C LEU A 345 20.30 9.27 4.05
N TYR A 346 19.68 8.19 3.54
CA TYR A 346 18.31 7.79 3.87
C TYR A 346 18.19 7.14 5.24
N ILE A 347 19.18 6.35 5.67
CA ILE A 347 19.13 5.60 6.94
C ILE A 347 18.84 6.52 8.15
N PRO A 348 19.50 7.68 8.32
CA PRO A 348 19.15 8.63 9.39
C PRO A 348 17.69 9.08 9.36
N PHE A 349 17.07 9.28 8.18
CA PHE A 349 15.64 9.60 8.08
C PHE A 349 14.78 8.39 8.47
N ILE A 350 15.14 7.18 8.05
CA ILE A 350 14.41 5.95 8.40
C ILE A 350 14.42 5.76 9.92
N VAL A 351 15.59 5.83 10.56
CA VAL A 351 15.74 5.71 12.01
C VAL A 351 14.87 6.73 12.75
N GLN A 352 14.84 7.98 12.28
CA GLN A 352 14.19 9.06 13.00
C GLN A 352 12.70 9.26 12.68
N LEU A 353 12.24 8.88 11.50
CA LEU A 353 10.89 9.18 11.00
C LEU A 353 10.06 7.93 10.71
N CYS A 354 10.71 6.76 10.55
CA CYS A 354 10.07 5.50 10.19
C CYS A 354 10.35 4.39 11.22
N PRO A 355 10.05 4.60 12.52
CA PRO A 355 10.41 3.65 13.58
C PRO A 355 9.81 2.25 13.41
N ALA A 356 8.74 2.08 12.63
CA ALA A 356 8.08 0.80 12.41
C ALA A 356 8.63 -0.01 11.23
N VAL A 357 9.71 0.43 10.56
CA VAL A 357 10.29 -0.28 9.42
C VAL A 357 10.88 -1.62 9.87
N GLU A 358 10.17 -2.68 9.53
CA GLU A 358 10.54 -4.06 9.84
C GLU A 358 11.25 -4.73 8.67
N LYS A 359 11.11 -4.19 7.45
CA LYS A 359 11.64 -4.80 6.23
C LYS A 359 12.26 -3.77 5.28
N ILE A 360 13.47 -4.07 4.80
CA ILE A 360 14.14 -3.33 3.74
C ILE A 360 14.58 -4.30 2.65
N GLU A 361 14.30 -3.97 1.39
CA GLU A 361 14.82 -4.67 0.21
C GLU A 361 15.69 -3.71 -0.61
N ILE A 362 16.91 -4.11 -0.92
CA ILE A 362 17.87 -3.34 -1.74
C ILE A 362 18.09 -4.08 -3.04
N TRP A 363 17.87 -3.40 -4.17
CA TRP A 363 18.07 -3.89 -5.53
C TRP A 363 19.21 -3.11 -6.19
N ALA A 364 20.40 -3.69 -6.20
CA ALA A 364 21.59 -3.07 -6.74
C ALA A 364 21.78 -3.46 -8.21
N SER A 365 22.06 -2.47 -9.06
CA SER A 365 22.60 -2.67 -10.39
C SER A 365 24.08 -2.35 -10.40
N LYS A 366 24.83 -3.10 -11.21
CA LYS A 366 26.26 -2.83 -11.46
C LYS A 366 26.45 -1.54 -12.24
N ASP A 367 27.60 -0.91 -12.03
CA ASP A 367 27.95 0.28 -12.79
C ASP A 367 28.29 -0.12 -14.23
N VAL A 368 27.40 0.18 -15.17
CA VAL A 368 27.71 -0.01 -16.58
C VAL A 368 28.65 1.12 -16.99
N LYS A 369 29.95 0.80 -17.11
CA LYS A 369 30.92 1.73 -17.67
C LYS A 369 30.45 2.12 -19.06
N TYR A 370 30.03 3.37 -19.23
CA TYR A 370 29.64 3.90 -20.54
C TYR A 370 30.84 4.04 -21.52
N TRP A 371 32.06 3.71 -21.08
CA TRP A 371 33.28 3.88 -21.87
C TRP A 371 34.19 2.65 -21.84
N ASN A 372 34.78 2.36 -23.01
CA ASN A 372 35.83 1.35 -23.21
C ASN A 372 37.19 1.76 -22.64
N ASN A 373 37.33 2.97 -22.08
CA ASN A 373 38.57 3.40 -21.42
C ASN A 373 38.45 3.20 -19.91
N PRO A 374 39.20 2.25 -19.32
CA PRO A 374 39.28 2.15 -17.88
C PRO A 374 39.93 3.42 -17.34
N GLN A 375 39.15 4.29 -16.69
CA GLN A 375 39.75 5.37 -15.92
C GLN A 375 40.66 4.76 -14.85
N PRO A 376 41.86 5.31 -14.63
CA PRO A 376 42.73 4.86 -13.56
C PRO A 376 41.96 4.97 -12.23
N ARG A 377 41.92 3.87 -11.47
CA ARG A 377 41.27 3.82 -10.16
C ARG A 377 41.91 4.88 -9.28
N LYS A 378 41.11 5.78 -8.71
CA LYS A 378 41.57 6.69 -7.66
C LYS A 378 41.84 5.86 -6.40
N GLU A 379 42.98 6.08 -5.76
CA GLU A 379 43.30 5.47 -4.46
C GLU A 379 42.20 5.80 -3.43
N GLY A 380 41.79 4.79 -2.64
CA GLY A 380 40.77 4.93 -1.60
C GLY A 380 39.31 4.82 -2.05
N LYS A 381 39.03 4.53 -3.33
CA LYS A 381 37.68 4.14 -3.79
C LYS A 381 37.46 2.63 -3.68
N PRO A 382 36.22 2.17 -3.44
CA PRO A 382 35.91 0.75 -3.40
C PRO A 382 36.29 0.04 -4.71
N HIS A 383 36.74 -1.21 -4.61
CA HIS A 383 37.18 -2.02 -5.75
C HIS A 383 36.03 -2.60 -6.56
N ASP A 384 34.91 -2.89 -5.90
CA ASP A 384 33.70 -3.48 -6.47
C ASP A 384 32.42 -3.02 -5.73
N GLU A 385 31.26 -3.44 -6.24
CA GLU A 385 29.94 -3.08 -5.73
C GLU A 385 29.70 -3.56 -4.31
N CYS A 386 30.27 -4.71 -3.96
CA CYS A 386 30.13 -5.29 -2.64
C CYS A 386 30.92 -4.49 -1.60
N GLU A 387 32.15 -4.07 -1.92
CA GLU A 387 32.95 -3.19 -1.08
C GLU A 387 32.29 -1.81 -0.93
N ALA A 388 31.68 -1.27 -1.98
CA ALA A 388 30.97 0.00 -1.91
C ALA A 388 29.72 -0.05 -1.01
N LEU A 389 29.00 -1.18 -1.00
CA LEU A 389 27.84 -1.39 -0.14
C LEU A 389 28.22 -1.75 1.30
N ARG A 390 29.44 -2.27 1.54
CA ARG A 390 29.87 -2.78 2.84
C ARG A 390 29.64 -1.82 4.01
N PRO A 391 30.02 -0.52 3.95
CA PRO A 391 29.79 0.41 5.08
C PRO A 391 28.31 0.53 5.46
N ILE A 392 27.43 0.46 4.46
CA ILE A 392 25.98 0.57 4.68
C ILE A 392 25.44 -0.71 5.32
N LEU A 393 25.89 -1.87 4.83
CA LEU A 393 25.42 -3.17 5.31
C LEU A 393 25.97 -3.49 6.71
N GLU A 394 27.25 -3.23 6.96
CA GLU A 394 27.90 -3.61 8.21
C GLU A 394 27.71 -2.62 9.35
N GLU A 395 27.47 -1.34 9.05
CA GLU A 395 27.40 -0.28 10.07
C GLU A 395 26.06 0.45 10.06
N GLU A 396 25.72 1.10 8.95
CA GLU A 396 24.64 2.08 8.94
C GLU A 396 23.25 1.42 9.08
N ILE A 397 22.96 0.36 8.30
CA ILE A 397 21.65 -0.28 8.31
C ILE A 397 21.32 -0.94 9.67
N ARG A 398 22.37 -1.29 10.44
CA ARG A 398 22.25 -1.87 11.78
C ARG A 398 21.67 -0.87 12.78
N GLN A 399 21.71 0.42 12.51
CA GLN A 399 21.10 1.46 13.35
C GLN A 399 19.57 1.43 13.33
N ILE A 400 18.96 0.78 12.33
CA ILE A 400 17.51 0.62 12.26
C ILE A 400 17.12 -0.50 13.21
N GLU A 401 16.81 -0.15 14.46
CA GLU A 401 16.54 -1.11 15.52
C GLU A 401 15.39 -2.05 15.14
N SER A 402 14.29 -1.53 14.60
CA SER A 402 13.07 -2.27 14.24
C SER A 402 13.24 -3.27 13.10
N LEU A 403 14.29 -3.13 12.28
CA LEU A 403 14.52 -3.96 11.11
C LEU A 403 14.66 -5.45 11.47
N ALA A 404 13.82 -6.27 10.84
CA ALA A 404 13.70 -7.70 11.06
C ALA A 404 13.96 -8.54 9.80
N GLU A 405 13.76 -7.97 8.62
CA GLU A 405 14.03 -8.60 7.33
C GLU A 405 14.84 -7.66 6.44
N LEU A 406 16.02 -8.11 6.02
CA LEU A 406 16.81 -7.45 4.98
C LEU A 406 16.93 -8.39 3.79
N LYS A 407 16.69 -7.87 2.59
CA LYS A 407 17.09 -8.53 1.34
C LYS A 407 18.01 -7.63 0.56
N VAL A 408 19.09 -8.19 0.06
CA VAL A 408 20.02 -7.48 -0.82
C VAL A 408 20.18 -8.33 -2.08
N LEU A 409 19.71 -7.77 -3.19
CA LEU A 409 19.56 -8.46 -4.46
C LEU A 409 20.27 -7.66 -5.55
N TRP A 410 20.78 -8.37 -6.55
CA TRP A 410 21.10 -7.81 -7.85
C TRP A 410 19.81 -7.53 -8.64
N ASP A 411 19.92 -6.75 -9.71
CA ASP A 411 18.79 -6.42 -10.59
C ASP A 411 18.21 -7.62 -11.35
N ASP A 412 18.96 -8.71 -11.48
CA ASP A 412 18.47 -10.01 -11.96
C ASP A 412 17.71 -10.83 -10.89
N GLY A 413 17.60 -10.31 -9.65
CA GLY A 413 16.92 -10.94 -8.53
C GLY A 413 17.78 -11.93 -7.72
N ASN A 414 19.05 -12.13 -8.09
CA ASN A 414 19.96 -12.99 -7.34
C ASN A 414 20.43 -12.31 -6.05
N GLN A 415 20.63 -13.08 -4.98
CA GLN A 415 21.14 -12.53 -3.72
C GLN A 415 22.61 -12.13 -3.83
N ILE A 416 22.97 -11.02 -3.19
CA ILE A 416 24.37 -10.61 -3.01
C ILE A 416 24.94 -11.41 -1.83
N LEU A 417 25.86 -12.33 -2.09
CA LEU A 417 26.39 -13.26 -1.08
C LEU A 417 27.13 -12.53 0.04
N GLU A 418 27.81 -11.44 -0.28
CA GLU A 418 28.57 -10.60 0.65
C GLU A 418 27.67 -9.89 1.68
N ALA A 419 26.36 -9.82 1.43
CA ALA A 419 25.40 -9.28 2.39
C ALA A 419 24.89 -10.33 3.39
N GLN A 420 25.22 -11.63 3.20
CA GLN A 420 24.61 -12.73 3.95
C GLN A 420 24.82 -12.60 5.46
N ASP A 421 26.05 -12.30 5.90
CA ASP A 421 26.37 -12.14 7.33
C ASP A 421 25.51 -11.04 7.98
N THR A 422 25.29 -9.94 7.27
CA THR A 422 24.44 -8.85 7.76
C THR A 422 22.97 -9.25 7.77
N VAL A 423 22.49 -9.96 6.74
CA VAL A 423 21.11 -10.47 6.69
C VAL A 423 20.84 -11.44 7.84
N GLU A 424 21.78 -12.34 8.13
CA GLU A 424 21.70 -13.28 9.24
C GLU A 424 21.74 -12.55 10.59
N TRP A 425 22.66 -11.60 10.78
CA TRP A 425 22.72 -10.76 11.98
C TRP A 425 21.40 -10.04 12.27
N ILE A 426 20.77 -9.44 11.25
CA ILE A 426 19.46 -8.77 11.38
C ILE A 426 18.38 -9.77 11.80
N ARG A 427 18.36 -10.94 11.17
CA ARG A 427 17.37 -11.99 11.47
C ARG A 427 17.52 -12.50 12.91
N GLU A 428 18.74 -12.79 13.34
CA GLU A 428 19.04 -13.25 14.70
C GLU A 428 18.69 -12.19 15.76
N ARG A 429 19.04 -10.93 15.49
CA ARG A 429 18.67 -9.80 16.35
C ARG A 429 17.16 -9.69 16.49
N ALA A 430 16.41 -9.82 15.41
CA ALA A 430 14.95 -9.75 15.44
C ALA A 430 14.30 -10.93 16.19
N VAL A 431 14.83 -12.15 16.03
CA VAL A 431 14.42 -13.32 16.82
C VAL A 431 14.69 -13.09 18.30
N THR A 432 15.86 -12.55 18.63
CA THR A 432 16.26 -12.24 20.02
C THR A 432 15.33 -11.20 20.64
N ARG A 433 15.02 -10.12 19.91
CA ARG A 433 14.06 -9.10 20.34
C ARG A 433 12.69 -9.71 20.60
N LYS A 434 12.16 -10.48 19.66
CA LYS A 434 10.84 -11.13 19.79
C LYS A 434 10.79 -12.08 20.99
N ARG A 435 11.86 -12.82 21.27
CA ARG A 435 11.98 -13.63 22.50
C ARG A 435 11.96 -12.77 23.76
N GLY A 436 12.64 -11.61 23.74
CA GLY A 436 12.62 -10.64 24.83
C GLY A 436 11.23 -10.06 25.09
N GLU A 437 10.52 -9.67 24.04
CA GLU A 437 9.13 -9.17 24.09
C GLU A 437 8.20 -10.22 24.70
N VAL A 438 8.23 -11.46 24.21
CA VAL A 438 7.44 -12.57 24.77
C VAL A 438 7.75 -12.83 26.24
N ARG A 439 9.04 -12.78 26.63
CA ARG A 439 9.42 -12.91 28.05
C ARG A 439 8.86 -11.78 28.91
N LYS A 440 8.88 -10.55 28.40
CA LYS A 440 8.32 -9.39 29.10
C LYS A 440 6.81 -9.50 29.25
N GLU A 441 6.09 -9.86 28.19
CA GLU A 441 4.64 -10.09 28.22
C GLU A 441 4.26 -11.21 29.21
N LEU A 442 5.00 -12.31 29.23
CA LEU A 442 4.78 -13.40 30.18
C LEU A 442 5.04 -12.95 31.63
N ALA A 443 6.07 -12.13 31.86
CA ALA A 443 6.36 -11.59 33.18
C ALA A 443 5.26 -10.63 33.67
N GLU A 444 4.79 -9.74 32.80
CA GLU A 444 3.68 -8.81 33.09
C GLU A 444 2.36 -9.57 33.34
N ALA A 445 2.08 -10.61 32.56
CA ALA A 445 0.92 -11.48 32.76
C ALA A 445 0.99 -12.25 34.09
N ALA A 446 2.16 -12.75 34.46
CA ALA A 446 2.38 -13.42 35.74
C ALA A 446 2.22 -12.45 36.93
N GLU A 447 2.72 -11.22 36.82
CA GLU A 447 2.52 -10.20 37.86
C GLU A 447 1.03 -9.80 37.99
N ALA A 448 0.34 -9.62 36.87
CA ALA A 448 -1.09 -9.35 36.86
C ALA A 448 -1.90 -10.50 37.48
N ALA A 449 -1.51 -11.76 37.23
CA ALA A 449 -2.13 -12.93 37.84
C ALA A 449 -1.91 -12.96 39.37
N LYS A 450 -0.68 -12.68 39.84
CA LYS A 450 -0.38 -12.57 41.28
C LYS A 450 -1.22 -11.48 41.96
N LYS A 451 -1.32 -10.29 41.35
CA LYS A 451 -2.17 -9.19 41.86
C LYS A 451 -3.64 -9.57 41.93
N ARG A 452 -4.16 -10.29 40.93
CA ARG A 452 -5.54 -10.81 40.95
C ARG A 452 -5.75 -11.82 42.07
N GLN A 453 -4.82 -12.74 42.26
CA GLN A 453 -4.88 -13.74 43.33
C GLN A 453 -4.84 -13.08 44.72
N GLN A 454 -3.96 -12.11 44.93
CA GLN A 454 -3.90 -11.37 46.19
C GLN A 454 -5.20 -10.61 46.47
N LYS A 455 -5.76 -9.92 45.47
CA LYS A 455 -7.05 -9.24 45.60
C LYS A 455 -8.18 -10.21 45.96
N GLN A 456 -8.22 -11.39 45.35
CA GLN A 456 -9.20 -12.44 45.70
C GLN A 456 -9.02 -12.92 47.14
N VAL A 457 -7.78 -13.07 47.62
CA VAL A 457 -7.49 -13.44 49.01
C VAL A 457 -7.92 -12.34 49.98
N GLU A 458 -7.65 -11.07 49.68
CA GLU A 458 -8.08 -9.94 50.51
C GLU A 458 -9.61 -9.78 50.53
N GLU A 459 -10.28 -9.96 49.40
CA GLU A 459 -11.75 -9.97 49.32
C GLU A 459 -12.35 -11.13 50.12
N ALA A 460 -11.76 -12.33 50.02
CA ALA A 460 -12.15 -13.47 50.83
C ALA A 460 -11.93 -13.22 52.32
N ALA A 461 -10.80 -12.63 52.71
CA ALA A 461 -10.50 -12.27 54.09
C ALA A 461 -11.50 -11.24 54.64
N LYS A 462 -11.82 -10.19 53.86
CA LYS A 462 -12.84 -9.20 54.23
C LYS A 462 -14.23 -9.81 54.34
N ALA A 463 -14.60 -10.75 53.47
CA ALA A 463 -15.87 -11.47 53.57
C ALA A 463 -15.96 -12.32 54.84
N VAL A 464 -14.83 -12.88 55.30
CA VAL A 464 -14.72 -13.58 56.57
C VAL A 464 -14.83 -12.61 57.76
N GLU A 465 -14.10 -11.48 57.76
CA GLU A 465 -14.14 -10.47 58.83
C GLU A 465 -15.49 -9.77 58.97
N ALA A 466 -16.19 -9.51 57.86
CA ALA A 466 -17.50 -8.86 57.86
C ALA A 466 -18.63 -9.74 58.42
N GLY A 467 -18.33 -10.96 58.90
CA GLY A 467 -19.34 -11.89 59.38
C GLY A 467 -20.32 -12.35 58.30
N GLN A 468 -19.99 -12.12 57.01
CA GLN A 468 -20.76 -12.60 55.86
C GLN A 468 -20.50 -14.08 55.57
N THR A 469 -19.98 -14.84 56.53
CA THR A 469 -20.01 -16.30 56.54
C THR A 469 -21.36 -16.78 57.07
N ARG A 470 -22.45 -16.33 56.43
CA ARG A 470 -23.68 -17.12 56.49
C ARG A 470 -23.35 -18.42 55.79
N CYS A 471 -23.43 -19.52 56.51
CA CYS A 471 -23.28 -20.84 55.94
C CYS A 471 -24.21 -20.94 54.73
N ALA A 472 -23.64 -21.18 53.55
CA ALA A 472 -24.45 -21.34 52.33
C ALA A 472 -25.48 -22.48 52.45
N PHE A 473 -25.36 -23.35 53.46
CA PHE A 473 -26.28 -24.46 53.74
C PHE A 473 -27.41 -24.13 54.73
N CYS A 474 -27.15 -23.48 55.87
CA CYS A 474 -28.20 -23.18 56.87
C CYS A 474 -28.53 -21.69 57.03
N GLY A 475 -27.74 -20.78 56.43
CA GLY A 475 -27.90 -19.34 56.57
C GLY A 475 -27.42 -18.74 57.89
N GLU A 476 -26.91 -19.55 58.83
CA GLU A 476 -26.41 -19.10 60.14
C GLU A 476 -24.94 -18.67 60.08
N GLY A 477 -24.51 -17.84 61.03
CA GLY A 477 -23.18 -17.22 61.07
C GLY A 477 -22.06 -18.16 61.53
N HIS A 478 -21.75 -19.19 60.74
CA HIS A 478 -20.62 -20.10 60.96
C HIS A 478 -20.04 -20.60 59.62
N LEU A 479 -18.77 -21.04 59.60
CA LEU A 479 -18.19 -21.69 58.42
C LEU A 479 -18.87 -23.04 58.16
N TRP A 480 -19.08 -23.40 56.89
CA TRP A 480 -19.79 -24.64 56.50
C TRP A 480 -19.15 -25.92 57.06
N VAL A 481 -17.83 -25.92 57.28
CA VAL A 481 -17.09 -27.03 57.89
C VAL A 481 -17.44 -27.25 59.37
N TYR A 482 -18.05 -26.26 60.03
CA TYR A 482 -18.51 -26.31 61.42
C TYR A 482 -20.04 -26.33 61.52
N CYS A 483 -20.75 -26.62 60.42
CA CYS A 483 -22.21 -26.70 60.44
C CYS A 483 -22.69 -27.95 61.18
N TYR A 484 -23.20 -27.77 62.39
CA TYR A 484 -23.66 -28.86 63.28
C TYR A 484 -24.98 -29.54 62.85
N ASN A 485 -25.57 -29.13 61.72
CA ASN A 485 -26.84 -29.67 61.20
C ASN A 485 -26.68 -30.92 60.31
N LEU A 486 -25.49 -31.53 60.25
CA LEU A 486 -25.29 -32.83 59.62
C LEU A 486 -25.45 -33.94 60.66
N CYS A 487 -26.38 -34.86 60.45
CA CYS A 487 -26.55 -36.01 61.34
C CYS A 487 -25.35 -36.96 61.20
N SER A 488 -24.47 -37.00 62.21
CA SER A 488 -23.26 -37.82 62.25
C SER A 488 -23.49 -39.32 62.08
N LEU A 489 -24.73 -39.80 62.29
CA LEU A 489 -25.07 -41.22 62.24
C LEU A 489 -25.61 -41.68 60.88
N CYS A 490 -26.33 -40.82 60.15
CA CYS A 490 -26.95 -41.20 58.88
C CYS A 490 -26.43 -40.44 57.66
N GLY A 491 -25.75 -39.31 57.86
CA GLY A 491 -25.34 -38.39 56.81
C GLY A 491 -26.48 -37.54 56.22
N ASP A 492 -27.73 -37.79 56.60
CA ASP A 492 -28.90 -37.07 56.08
C ASP A 492 -29.15 -35.74 56.82
N TYR A 493 -29.71 -34.78 56.10
CA TYR A 493 -29.91 -33.40 56.54
C TYR A 493 -31.13 -33.22 57.46
N GLY A 494 -31.13 -32.13 58.25
CA GLY A 494 -32.32 -31.57 58.90
C GLY A 494 -32.71 -32.14 60.26
N HIS A 495 -31.85 -32.95 60.89
CA HIS A 495 -32.12 -33.51 62.21
C HIS A 495 -30.81 -33.87 62.94
N PHE A 496 -30.83 -33.87 64.28
CA PHE A 496 -29.70 -34.30 65.09
C PHE A 496 -29.62 -35.81 65.22
N GLN A 497 -28.45 -36.37 65.57
CA GLN A 497 -28.26 -37.81 65.82
C GLN A 497 -29.30 -38.40 66.77
N ARG A 498 -29.68 -37.66 67.81
CA ARG A 498 -30.70 -38.05 68.81
C ARG A 498 -32.12 -38.14 68.25
N SER A 499 -32.35 -37.51 67.12
CA SER A 499 -33.62 -37.45 66.39
C SER A 499 -33.56 -38.29 65.11
N CYS A 500 -32.49 -39.07 64.92
CA CYS A 500 -32.24 -39.82 63.71
C CYS A 500 -33.13 -41.05 63.65
N LYS A 501 -33.93 -41.16 62.60
CA LYS A 501 -34.79 -42.34 62.37
C LYS A 501 -34.01 -43.65 62.23
N LYS A 502 -32.69 -43.61 62.03
CA LYS A 502 -31.81 -44.79 62.04
C LYS A 502 -31.36 -45.24 63.45
N GLN A 503 -31.76 -44.54 64.53
CA GLN A 503 -31.54 -44.96 65.93
C GLN A 503 -32.70 -45.78 66.52
N GLN A 504 -33.89 -45.76 65.91
CA GLN A 504 -34.99 -46.69 66.20
C GLN A 504 -34.84 -47.92 65.30
#